data_AF-A0A9X9A382-F1
#
_entry.id   AF-A0A9X9A382-F1
#
_cell.length_a   1.000
_cell.length_b   1.000
_cell.length_c   1.000
_cell.angle_alpha   90.00
_cell.angle_beta   90.00
_cell.angle_gamma   90.00
#
_symmetry.space_group_name_H-M   'P 1'
#
loop_
_entity.id
_entity.type
_entity.pdbx_description
1 polymer ?
#
loop_
_entity_poly.entity_id
_entity_poly.type
_entity_poly.pdbx_seq_one_letter_code
_entity_poly.pdbx_strand_id
1 'polypeptide(L)'
;MSVLIYMRATSINEWDELKSFPTMLLLIGIFRVSINVSTTRAILTDGNAGHVIEEFGQFVIGGNLLIGIVIFTVLIIFQFIVANGASRTAEVAARFTLDSLPGKQMSIDADLNQRIISEKDAQAKRKKLNMETEFYGAMDGAGKFIKGDVIFGIVILFVNIIFGLIVGMMQQGMSFADAALHYTQLTVGDGIVNQIGSLMLAISTGIIVTRVFDGSPDTVTEGIFKELLAHEVVVYALGGLFIEM
;
A
#
# COMPACT_ATOMS: atom_id res chain seq x y z
N MET A 1 -10.68 2.52 5.01
CA MET A 1 -9.54 2.31 5.95
C MET A 1 -8.21 2.69 5.33
N SER A 2 -7.84 2.18 4.14
CA SER A 2 -6.55 2.50 3.50
C SER A 2 -6.30 3.99 3.28
N VAL A 3 -7.35 4.76 2.92
CA VAL A 3 -7.25 6.23 2.76
C VAL A 3 -6.93 6.92 4.09
N LEU A 4 -7.56 6.51 5.20
CA LEU A 4 -7.29 7.08 6.52
C LEU A 4 -5.84 6.83 6.95
N ILE A 5 -5.33 5.64 6.65
CA ILE A 5 -3.95 5.27 6.94
C ILE A 5 -2.98 6.07 6.08
N TYR A 6 -3.29 6.23 4.79
CA TYR A 6 -2.51 7.08 3.90
C TYR A 6 -2.45 8.52 4.40
N MET A 7 -3.60 9.12 4.72
CA MET A 7 -3.66 10.46 5.28
C MET A 7 -2.88 10.57 6.60
N ARG A 8 -3.00 9.59 7.49
CA ARG A 8 -2.25 9.61 8.75
C ARG A 8 -0.76 9.46 8.50
N ALA A 9 -0.34 8.58 7.59
CA ALA A 9 1.06 8.36 7.23
C ALA A 9 1.70 9.60 6.60
N THR A 10 0.96 10.38 5.80
CA THR A 10 1.45 11.63 5.22
C THR A 10 1.55 12.78 6.21
N SER A 11 0.90 12.65 7.37
CA SER A 11 0.79 13.67 8.42
C SER A 11 1.55 13.30 9.69
N ILE A 12 2.44 12.30 9.65
CA ILE A 12 3.37 12.04 10.76
C ILE A 12 4.60 12.94 10.65
N ASN A 13 5.13 13.32 11.81
CA ASN A 13 6.42 13.99 11.91
C ASN A 13 7.53 12.95 12.13
N GLU A 14 7.26 11.98 13.01
CA GLU A 14 8.18 10.89 13.37
C GLU A 14 7.51 9.50 13.27
N TRP A 15 8.32 8.45 13.06
CA TRP A 15 7.85 7.08 12.85
C TRP A 15 7.08 6.49 14.04
N ASP A 16 7.40 6.91 15.27
CA ASP A 16 6.82 6.36 16.50
C ASP A 16 5.39 6.86 16.80
N GLU A 17 4.93 7.90 16.09
CA GLU A 17 3.51 8.31 16.04
C GLU A 17 2.59 7.22 15.49
N LEU A 18 3.14 6.30 14.69
CA LEU A 18 2.46 5.17 14.07
C LEU A 18 3.09 3.82 14.48
N LYS A 19 3.59 3.70 15.72
CA LYS A 19 4.20 2.45 16.23
C LYS A 19 3.35 1.17 16.09
N SER A 20 2.02 1.29 16.05
CA SER A 20 1.10 0.16 15.86
C SER A 20 0.86 -0.21 14.38
N PHE A 21 1.52 0.48 13.44
CA PHE A 21 1.34 0.30 12.00
C PHE A 21 1.60 -1.12 11.49
N PRO A 22 2.66 -1.84 11.91
CA PRO A 22 2.86 -3.23 11.50
C PRO A 22 1.66 -4.12 11.83
N THR A 23 1.11 -3.99 13.05
CA THR A 23 -0.06 -4.74 13.50
C THR A 23 -1.31 -4.35 12.71
N MET A 24 -1.49 -3.05 12.42
CA MET A 24 -2.61 -2.59 11.59
C MET A 24 -2.56 -3.19 10.18
N LEU A 25 -1.37 -3.28 9.56
CA LEU A 25 -1.21 -3.91 8.24
C LEU A 25 -1.69 -5.36 8.23
N LEU A 26 -1.35 -6.14 9.26
CA LEU A 26 -1.80 -7.53 9.39
C LEU A 26 -3.32 -7.63 9.51
N LEU A 27 -3.93 -6.84 10.41
CA LEU A 27 -5.39 -6.84 10.59
C LEU A 27 -6.13 -6.42 9.32
N ILE A 28 -5.58 -5.45 8.59
CA ILE A 28 -6.19 -4.94 7.38
C ILE A 28 -6.10 -5.95 6.24
N GLY A 29 -4.99 -6.64 6.05
CA GLY A 29 -4.97 -7.67 5.02
C GLY A 29 -5.92 -8.82 5.32
N ILE A 30 -6.13 -9.20 6.60
CA ILE A 30 -7.21 -10.15 6.96
C ILE A 30 -8.58 -9.60 6.55
N PHE A 31 -8.87 -8.35 6.89
CA PHE A 31 -10.14 -7.71 6.52
C PHE A 31 -10.33 -7.65 4.99
N ARG A 32 -9.25 -7.38 4.24
CA ARG A 32 -9.27 -7.37 2.77
C ARG A 32 -9.53 -8.75 2.19
N VAL A 33 -8.88 -9.78 2.71
CA VAL A 33 -9.16 -11.17 2.32
C VAL A 33 -10.64 -11.49 2.54
N SER A 34 -11.22 -11.11 3.68
CA SER A 34 -12.64 -11.31 3.96
C SER A 34 -13.55 -10.59 2.97
N ILE A 35 -13.25 -9.33 2.63
CA ILE A 35 -14.00 -8.58 1.61
C ILE A 35 -13.89 -9.28 0.26
N ASN A 36 -12.69 -9.63 -0.18
CA ASN A 36 -12.46 -10.29 -1.46
C ASN A 36 -13.21 -11.61 -1.58
N VAL A 37 -13.24 -12.41 -0.51
CA VAL A 37 -14.02 -13.67 -0.48
C VAL A 37 -15.52 -13.38 -0.57
N SER A 38 -15.98 -12.34 0.10
CA SER A 38 -17.39 -11.91 0.03
C SER A 38 -17.77 -11.41 -1.35
N THR A 39 -16.95 -10.59 -2.00
CA THR A 39 -17.20 -10.09 -3.36
C THR A 39 -17.09 -11.20 -4.40
N THR A 40 -16.09 -12.07 -4.30
CA THR A 40 -15.98 -13.30 -5.12
C THR A 40 -17.25 -14.14 -5.02
N ARG A 41 -17.76 -14.38 -3.80
CA ARG A 41 -19.01 -15.11 -3.62
C ARG A 41 -20.16 -14.40 -4.34
N ALA A 42 -20.35 -13.09 -4.12
CA ALA A 42 -21.43 -12.32 -4.73
C ALA A 42 -21.37 -12.31 -6.27
N ILE A 43 -20.17 -12.17 -6.84
CA ILE A 43 -19.91 -12.30 -8.28
C ILE A 43 -20.40 -13.66 -8.78
N LEU A 44 -20.00 -14.75 -8.12
CA LEU A 44 -20.28 -16.10 -8.56
C LEU A 44 -21.73 -16.56 -8.28
N THR A 45 -22.38 -16.11 -7.22
CA THR A 45 -23.78 -16.51 -6.93
C THR A 45 -24.80 -15.66 -7.65
N ASP A 46 -24.69 -14.34 -7.49
CA ASP A 46 -25.77 -13.42 -7.87
C ASP A 46 -25.48 -12.75 -9.22
N GLY A 47 -24.25 -12.86 -9.74
CA GLY A 47 -23.82 -12.10 -10.91
C GLY A 47 -23.84 -10.59 -10.66
N ASN A 48 -23.85 -10.17 -9.39
CA ASN A 48 -23.85 -8.78 -8.95
C ASN A 48 -22.81 -8.63 -7.84
N ALA A 49 -21.82 -7.76 -8.08
CA ALA A 49 -20.73 -7.53 -7.14
C ALA A 49 -20.97 -6.30 -6.24
N GLY A 50 -22.09 -5.61 -6.43
CA GLY A 50 -22.41 -4.32 -5.86
C GLY A 50 -22.18 -3.19 -6.85
N HIS A 51 -22.95 -2.11 -6.67
CA HIS A 51 -23.01 -0.98 -7.59
C HIS A 51 -21.64 -0.34 -7.88
N VAL A 52 -20.77 -0.22 -6.87
CA VAL A 52 -19.44 0.35 -7.05
C VAL A 52 -18.60 -0.50 -8.01
N ILE A 53 -18.60 -1.83 -7.85
CA ILE A 53 -17.81 -2.71 -8.71
C ILE A 53 -18.34 -2.69 -10.16
N GLU A 54 -19.65 -2.67 -10.33
CA GLU A 54 -20.28 -2.61 -11.65
C GLU A 54 -19.92 -1.32 -12.40
N GLU A 55 -20.02 -0.17 -11.73
CA GLU A 55 -19.68 1.15 -12.30
C GLU A 55 -18.19 1.25 -12.65
N PHE A 56 -17.29 0.80 -11.75
CA PHE A 56 -15.86 0.78 -12.04
C PHE A 56 -15.50 -0.18 -13.18
N GLY A 57 -16.16 -1.35 -13.24
CA GLY A 57 -16.01 -2.29 -14.33
C GLY A 57 -16.47 -1.69 -15.67
N GLN A 58 -17.63 -1.03 -15.67
CA GLN A 58 -18.16 -0.38 -16.88
C GLN A 58 -17.30 0.78 -17.33
N PHE A 59 -16.79 1.60 -16.39
CA PHE A 59 -15.90 2.72 -16.67
C PHE A 59 -14.61 2.28 -17.39
N VAL A 60 -14.04 1.13 -16.99
CA VAL A 60 -12.78 0.65 -17.57
C VAL A 60 -12.98 -0.17 -18.85
N ILE A 61 -13.97 -1.04 -18.88
CA ILE A 61 -14.17 -1.93 -20.03
C ILE A 61 -14.92 -1.21 -21.15
N GLY A 62 -15.86 -0.31 -20.82
CA GLY A 62 -16.69 0.39 -21.81
C GLY A 62 -17.48 -0.55 -22.73
N GLY A 63 -17.76 -1.77 -22.27
CA GLY A 63 -18.38 -2.84 -23.07
C GLY A 63 -17.44 -3.59 -24.02
N ASN A 64 -16.14 -3.24 -24.07
CA ASN A 64 -15.15 -3.93 -24.87
C ASN A 64 -14.25 -4.83 -24.01
N LEU A 65 -14.53 -6.14 -24.05
CA LEU A 65 -13.77 -7.18 -23.35
C LEU A 65 -12.25 -7.06 -23.54
N LEU A 66 -11.80 -6.74 -24.76
CA LEU A 66 -10.37 -6.65 -25.08
C LEU A 66 -9.69 -5.49 -24.36
N ILE A 67 -10.35 -4.32 -24.32
CA ILE A 67 -9.87 -3.15 -23.60
C ILE A 67 -9.77 -3.46 -22.10
N GLY A 68 -10.79 -4.13 -21.56
CA GLY A 68 -10.81 -4.59 -20.17
C GLY A 68 -9.59 -5.43 -19.82
N ILE A 69 -9.30 -6.46 -20.63
CA ILE A 69 -8.14 -7.35 -20.42
C ILE A 69 -6.82 -6.57 -20.46
N VAL A 70 -6.67 -5.63 -21.40
CA VAL A 70 -5.44 -4.82 -21.55
C VAL A 70 -5.20 -3.94 -20.32
N ILE A 71 -6.18 -3.11 -19.96
CA ILE A 71 -6.05 -2.20 -18.80
C ILE A 71 -5.78 -3.00 -17.53
N PHE A 72 -6.49 -4.11 -17.37
CA PHE A 72 -6.34 -4.97 -16.23
C PHE A 72 -4.96 -5.64 -16.13
N THR A 73 -4.38 -6.06 -17.25
CA THR A 73 -3.01 -6.58 -17.29
C THR A 73 -2.00 -5.53 -16.83
N VAL A 74 -2.15 -4.28 -17.31
CA VAL A 74 -1.31 -3.15 -16.88
C VAL A 74 -1.43 -2.92 -15.37
N LEU A 75 -2.66 -2.95 -14.85
CA LEU A 75 -2.94 -2.77 -13.43
C LEU A 75 -2.29 -3.86 -12.57
N ILE A 76 -2.34 -5.14 -12.95
CA ILE A 76 -1.70 -6.24 -12.22
C ILE A 76 -0.18 -6.06 -12.18
N ILE A 77 0.43 -5.73 -13.33
CA ILE A 77 1.87 -5.49 -13.42
C ILE A 77 2.26 -4.32 -12.50
N PHE A 78 1.52 -3.23 -12.55
CA PHE A 78 1.76 -2.07 -11.70
C PHE A 78 1.66 -2.44 -10.21
N GLN A 79 0.62 -3.17 -9.79
CA GLN A 79 0.45 -3.61 -8.41
C GLN A 79 1.61 -4.48 -7.94
N PHE A 80 2.05 -5.43 -8.78
CA PHE A 80 3.15 -6.31 -8.46
C PHE A 80 4.47 -5.54 -8.27
N ILE A 81 4.76 -4.58 -9.15
CA ILE A 81 5.95 -3.73 -9.04
C ILE A 81 5.91 -2.93 -7.73
N VAL A 82 4.80 -2.25 -7.46
CA VAL A 82 4.68 -1.38 -6.27
C VAL A 82 4.75 -2.17 -4.97
N ALA A 83 4.08 -3.33 -4.87
CA ALA A 83 4.10 -4.14 -3.66
C ALA A 83 5.49 -4.74 -3.39
N ASN A 84 6.19 -5.22 -4.43
CA ASN A 84 7.58 -5.69 -4.28
C ASN A 84 8.53 -4.55 -3.92
N GLY A 85 8.34 -3.36 -4.51
CA GLY A 85 9.11 -2.17 -4.17
C GLY A 85 8.95 -1.80 -2.68
N ALA A 86 7.70 -1.65 -2.22
CA ALA A 86 7.40 -1.32 -0.83
C ALA A 86 7.94 -2.37 0.15
N SER A 87 7.75 -3.66 -0.14
CA SER A 87 8.28 -4.75 0.71
C SER A 87 9.81 -4.74 0.77
N ARG A 88 10.49 -4.52 -0.36
CA ARG A 88 11.96 -4.49 -0.41
C ARG A 88 12.52 -3.28 0.32
N THR A 89 11.88 -2.12 0.17
CA THR A 89 12.27 -0.91 0.91
C THR A 89 12.11 -1.12 2.42
N ALA A 90 11.02 -1.77 2.87
CA ALA A 90 10.83 -2.15 4.27
C ALA A 90 11.91 -3.09 4.79
N GLU A 91 12.25 -4.15 4.05
CA GLU A 91 13.31 -5.10 4.39
C GLU A 91 14.67 -4.42 4.50
N VAL A 92 15.03 -3.60 3.50
CA VAL A 92 16.33 -2.92 3.44
C VAL A 92 16.46 -1.87 4.53
N ALA A 93 15.42 -1.05 4.75
CA ALA A 93 15.42 -0.06 5.83
C ALA A 93 15.48 -0.74 7.20
N ALA A 94 14.72 -1.82 7.41
CA ALA A 94 14.80 -2.57 8.65
C ALA A 94 16.21 -3.10 8.88
N ARG A 95 16.84 -3.70 7.86
CA ARG A 95 18.20 -4.21 7.97
C ARG A 95 19.22 -3.10 8.27
N PHE A 96 19.18 -1.97 7.57
CA PHE A 96 20.09 -0.86 7.85
C PHE A 96 19.89 -0.27 9.25
N THR A 97 18.64 -0.13 9.69
CA THR A 97 18.35 0.33 11.04
C THR A 97 18.89 -0.65 12.08
N LEU A 98 18.68 -1.95 11.89
CA LEU A 98 19.19 -3.01 12.77
C LEU A 98 20.73 -3.05 12.80
N ASP A 99 21.39 -2.92 11.64
CA ASP A 99 22.85 -2.89 11.53
C ASP A 99 23.45 -1.66 12.23
N SER A 100 22.70 -0.56 12.32
CA SER A 100 23.12 0.67 13.00
C SER A 100 22.95 0.65 14.54
N LEU A 101 22.23 -0.34 15.09
CA LEU A 101 21.87 -0.38 16.52
C LEU A 101 23.07 -0.39 17.47
N PRO A 102 24.13 -1.22 17.25
CA PRO A 102 25.28 -1.22 18.15
C PRO A 102 25.96 0.16 18.20
N GLY A 103 26.07 0.83 17.04
CA GLY A 103 26.64 2.19 16.97
C GLY A 103 25.79 3.21 17.71
N LYS A 104 24.46 3.17 17.56
CA LYS A 104 23.53 4.04 18.30
C LYS A 104 23.60 3.78 19.82
N GLN A 105 23.70 2.51 20.25
CA GLN A 105 23.86 2.16 21.67
C GLN A 105 25.19 2.66 22.24
N MET A 106 26.30 2.42 21.53
CA MET A 106 27.63 2.90 21.92
C MET A 106 27.69 4.43 22.01
N SER A 107 27.00 5.15 21.12
CA SER A 107 26.90 6.61 21.19
C SER A 107 26.18 7.07 22.45
N ILE A 108 25.10 6.40 22.86
CA ILE A 108 24.39 6.73 24.11
C ILE A 108 25.31 6.48 25.32
N ASP A 109 26.04 5.37 25.31
CA ASP A 109 26.97 5.01 26.39
C ASP A 109 28.15 6.00 26.47
N ALA A 110 28.67 6.43 25.32
CA ALA A 110 29.71 7.45 25.25
C ALA A 110 29.22 8.80 25.79
N ASP A 111 28.03 9.26 25.38
CA ASP A 111 27.42 10.51 25.88
C ASP A 111 27.21 10.47 27.40
N LEU A 112 26.76 9.33 27.94
CA LEU A 112 26.56 9.13 29.37
C LEU A 112 27.89 9.14 30.13
N ASN A 113 28.91 8.44 29.62
CA ASN A 113 30.25 8.41 30.20
C ASN A 113 30.92 9.79 30.20
N GLN A 114 30.66 10.60 29.17
CA GLN A 114 31.13 11.99 29.07
C GLN A 114 30.26 12.99 29.87
N ARG A 115 29.20 12.52 30.55
CA ARG A 115 28.22 13.33 31.29
C ARG A 115 27.52 14.39 30.44
N ILE A 116 27.42 14.17 29.12
CA ILE A 116 26.66 15.01 28.19
C ILE A 116 25.17 14.83 28.43
N ILE A 117 24.75 13.62 28.80
CA ILE A 117 23.36 13.26 29.11
C ILE A 117 23.23 12.66 30.52
N SER A 118 22.03 12.74 31.11
CA SER A 118 21.75 12.10 32.40
C SER A 118 21.42 10.60 32.24
N GLU A 119 21.49 9.84 33.34
CA GLU A 119 21.05 8.43 33.37
C GLU A 119 19.60 8.27 32.88
N LYS A 120 18.74 9.22 33.26
CA LYS A 120 17.33 9.25 32.85
C LYS A 120 17.18 9.46 31.35
N ASP A 121 17.97 10.34 30.77
CA ASP A 121 17.96 10.60 29.32
C ASP A 121 18.52 9.41 28.54
N ALA A 122 19.61 8.80 29.04
CA ALA A 122 20.17 7.58 28.46
C ALA A 122 19.15 6.44 28.48
N GLN A 123 18.42 6.25 29.57
CA GLN A 123 17.34 5.26 29.66
C GLN A 123 16.21 5.55 28.67
N ALA A 124 15.80 6.81 28.52
CA ALA A 124 14.76 7.22 27.55
C ALA A 124 15.22 6.98 26.10
N LYS A 125 16.45 7.35 25.75
CA LYS A 125 17.05 7.09 24.42
C LYS A 125 17.13 5.60 24.13
N ARG A 126 17.58 4.77 25.08
CA ARG A 126 17.60 3.30 24.93
C ARG A 126 16.21 2.71 24.73
N LYS A 127 15.20 3.21 25.47
CA LYS A 127 13.80 2.79 25.27
C LYS A 127 13.30 3.11 23.86
N LYS A 128 13.59 4.32 23.36
CA LYS A 128 13.23 4.71 21.99
C LYS A 128 13.93 3.85 20.94
N LEU A 129 15.21 3.54 21.14
CA LEU A 129 15.99 2.66 20.27
C LEU A 129 15.44 1.22 20.24
N ASN A 130 15.02 0.69 21.39
CA ASN A 130 14.37 -0.61 21.46
C ASN A 130 13.03 -0.61 20.71
N MET A 131 12.23 0.44 20.86
CA MET A 131 10.99 0.59 20.09
C MET A 131 11.26 0.68 18.58
N GLU A 132 12.31 1.36 18.15
CA GLU A 132 12.72 1.46 16.75
C GLU A 132 13.06 0.07 16.21
N THR A 133 13.85 -0.69 16.97
CA THR A 133 14.23 -2.08 16.66
C THR A 133 13.01 -2.99 16.48
N GLU A 134 12.09 -2.97 17.45
CA GLU A 134 10.86 -3.77 17.41
C GLU A 134 9.96 -3.37 16.25
N PHE A 135 9.84 -2.06 15.99
CA PHE A 135 9.03 -1.53 14.90
C PHE A 135 9.53 -2.02 13.53
N TYR A 136 10.82 -1.80 13.24
CA TYR A 136 11.39 -2.20 11.95
C TYR A 136 11.47 -3.73 11.80
N GLY A 137 11.69 -4.47 12.90
CA GLY A 137 11.59 -5.93 12.89
C GLY A 137 10.17 -6.43 12.56
N ALA A 138 9.14 -5.81 13.14
CA ALA A 138 7.75 -6.11 12.82
C ALA A 138 7.36 -5.70 11.39
N MET A 139 7.95 -4.62 10.86
CA MET A 139 7.74 -4.16 9.50
C MET A 139 8.29 -5.13 8.44
N ASP A 140 9.43 -5.79 8.67
CA ASP A 140 9.90 -6.85 7.75
C ASP A 140 8.87 -7.98 7.62
N GLY A 141 8.28 -8.40 8.75
CA GLY A 141 7.20 -9.39 8.78
C GLY A 141 5.93 -8.90 8.07
N ALA A 142 5.47 -7.69 8.37
CA ALA A 142 4.29 -7.10 7.75
C ALA A 142 4.47 -6.83 6.24
N GLY A 143 5.68 -6.48 5.79
CA GLY A 143 6.01 -6.28 4.38
C GLY A 143 5.83 -7.54 3.53
N LYS A 144 6.20 -8.71 4.07
CA LYS A 144 5.95 -10.02 3.42
C LYS A 144 4.45 -10.30 3.25
N PHE A 145 3.62 -9.83 4.18
CA PHE A 145 2.16 -9.97 4.09
C PHE A 145 1.58 -9.10 2.96
N ILE A 146 2.09 -7.87 2.78
CA ILE A 146 1.71 -7.00 1.65
C ILE A 146 2.06 -7.67 0.31
N LYS A 147 3.22 -8.34 0.23
CA LYS A 147 3.59 -9.10 -0.98
C LYS A 147 2.65 -10.28 -1.23
N GLY A 148 2.24 -10.99 -0.18
CA GLY A 148 1.29 -12.10 -0.26
C GLY A 148 -0.11 -11.68 -0.75
N ASP A 149 -0.56 -10.48 -0.36
CA ASP A 149 -1.85 -9.92 -0.79
C ASP A 149 -1.96 -9.78 -2.32
N VAL A 150 -0.87 -9.41 -3.01
CA VAL A 150 -0.87 -9.31 -4.48
C VAL A 150 -1.06 -10.68 -5.13
N ILE A 151 -0.41 -11.71 -4.62
CA ILE A 151 -0.56 -13.08 -5.14
C ILE A 151 -2.01 -13.54 -4.94
N PHE A 152 -2.59 -13.27 -3.77
CA PHE A 152 -3.98 -13.62 -3.46
C PHE A 152 -4.97 -12.92 -4.42
N GLY A 153 -4.77 -11.64 -4.71
CA GLY A 153 -5.59 -10.89 -5.68
C GLY A 153 -5.53 -11.48 -7.10
N ILE A 154 -4.34 -11.92 -7.56
CA ILE A 154 -4.19 -12.59 -8.85
C ILE A 154 -4.93 -13.94 -8.86
N VAL A 155 -4.91 -14.69 -7.76
CA VAL A 155 -5.64 -15.97 -7.67
C VAL A 155 -7.15 -15.76 -7.75
N ILE A 156 -7.70 -14.79 -7.00
CA ILE A 156 -9.13 -14.47 -7.01
C ILE A 156 -9.61 -14.12 -8.41
N LEU A 157 -8.83 -13.34 -9.14
CA LEU A 157 -9.10 -13.00 -10.52
C LEU A 157 -9.32 -14.24 -11.40
N PHE A 158 -8.37 -15.18 -11.38
CA PHE A 158 -8.50 -16.40 -12.19
C PHE A 158 -9.71 -17.21 -11.76
N VAL A 159 -9.97 -17.27 -10.45
CA VAL A 159 -11.15 -17.94 -9.91
C VAL A 159 -12.42 -17.28 -10.45
N ASN A 160 -12.54 -15.96 -10.39
CA ASN A 160 -13.75 -15.23 -10.81
C ASN A 160 -14.02 -15.37 -12.31
N ILE A 161 -12.98 -15.30 -13.15
CA ILE A 161 -13.16 -15.47 -14.60
C ILE A 161 -13.51 -16.93 -14.92
N ILE A 162 -12.74 -17.90 -14.44
CA ILE A 162 -12.93 -19.31 -14.81
C ILE A 162 -14.24 -19.86 -14.24
N PHE A 163 -14.45 -19.71 -12.93
CA PHE A 163 -15.68 -20.22 -12.31
C PHE A 163 -16.89 -19.37 -12.66
N GLY A 164 -16.71 -18.07 -12.89
CA GLY A 164 -17.77 -17.20 -13.39
C GLY A 164 -18.28 -17.64 -14.75
N LEU A 165 -17.37 -17.96 -15.68
CA LEU A 165 -17.74 -18.55 -16.97
C LEU A 165 -18.51 -19.86 -16.82
N ILE A 166 -18.03 -20.76 -15.97
CA ILE A 166 -18.70 -22.05 -15.72
C ILE A 166 -20.10 -21.83 -15.14
N VAL A 167 -20.25 -20.98 -14.13
CA VAL A 167 -21.54 -20.69 -13.50
C VAL A 167 -22.48 -19.96 -14.46
N GLY A 168 -21.99 -18.95 -15.17
CA GLY A 168 -22.76 -18.20 -16.17
C GLY A 168 -23.32 -19.11 -17.27
N MET A 169 -22.50 -20.03 -17.79
CA MET A 169 -22.94 -20.95 -18.85
C MET A 169 -23.82 -22.08 -18.32
N MET A 170 -23.43 -22.74 -17.22
CA MET A 170 -24.10 -23.96 -16.76
C MET A 170 -25.34 -23.69 -15.89
N GLN A 171 -25.32 -22.61 -15.08
CA GLN A 171 -26.39 -22.33 -14.12
C GLN A 171 -27.30 -21.18 -14.59
N GLN A 172 -26.73 -20.16 -15.23
CA GLN A 172 -27.48 -18.97 -15.67
C GLN A 172 -27.89 -19.02 -17.15
N GLY A 173 -27.44 -20.03 -17.90
CA GLY A 173 -27.81 -20.23 -19.31
C GLY A 173 -27.27 -19.16 -20.26
N MET A 174 -26.25 -18.42 -19.86
CA MET A 174 -25.61 -17.39 -20.68
C MET A 174 -24.82 -18.01 -21.84
N SER A 175 -24.74 -17.29 -22.96
CA SER A 175 -23.78 -17.64 -24.01
C SER A 175 -22.34 -17.46 -23.50
N PHE A 176 -21.38 -18.15 -24.12
CA PHE A 176 -19.97 -18.00 -23.76
C PHE A 176 -19.52 -16.53 -23.85
N ALA A 177 -19.96 -15.80 -24.88
CA ALA A 177 -19.58 -14.41 -25.10
C ALA A 177 -20.16 -13.49 -24.01
N ASP A 178 -21.44 -13.69 -23.65
CA ASP A 178 -22.11 -12.89 -22.62
C ASP A 178 -21.53 -13.17 -21.23
N ALA A 179 -21.30 -14.44 -20.90
CA ALA A 179 -20.65 -14.83 -19.65
C ALA A 179 -19.22 -14.27 -19.57
N ALA A 180 -18.45 -14.33 -20.66
CA ALA A 180 -17.10 -13.79 -20.71
C ALA A 180 -17.09 -12.28 -20.48
N LEU A 181 -17.98 -11.54 -21.14
CA LEU A 181 -18.10 -10.09 -20.96
C LEU A 181 -18.51 -9.73 -19.54
N HIS A 182 -19.58 -10.37 -19.03
CA HIS A 182 -20.17 -10.07 -17.71
C HIS A 182 -19.19 -10.35 -16.57
N TYR A 183 -18.65 -11.57 -16.49
CA TYR A 183 -17.76 -11.95 -15.40
C TYR A 183 -16.39 -11.28 -15.52
N THR A 184 -15.91 -10.95 -16.73
CA THR A 184 -14.70 -10.13 -16.86
C THR A 184 -14.96 -8.70 -16.37
N GLN A 185 -16.10 -8.10 -16.69
CA GLN A 185 -16.46 -6.77 -16.20
C GLN A 185 -16.51 -6.70 -14.68
N LEU A 186 -17.18 -7.67 -14.03
CA LEU A 186 -17.23 -7.74 -12.58
C LEU A 186 -15.85 -7.99 -11.96
N THR A 187 -15.05 -8.88 -12.56
CA THR A 187 -13.69 -9.18 -12.06
C THR A 187 -12.76 -7.99 -12.18
N VAL A 188 -12.79 -7.26 -13.31
CA VAL A 188 -11.98 -6.07 -13.51
C VAL A 188 -12.41 -4.96 -12.54
N GLY A 189 -13.71 -4.74 -12.36
CA GLY A 189 -14.23 -3.79 -11.39
C GLY A 189 -13.80 -4.10 -9.96
N ASP A 190 -13.93 -5.36 -9.53
CA ASP A 190 -13.49 -5.82 -8.20
C ASP A 190 -11.98 -5.61 -8.03
N GLY A 191 -11.18 -5.96 -9.05
CA GLY A 191 -9.74 -5.76 -9.04
C GLY A 191 -9.35 -4.30 -8.87
N ILE A 192 -9.99 -3.37 -9.58
CA ILE A 192 -9.71 -1.92 -9.49
C ILE A 192 -10.03 -1.39 -8.08
N VAL A 193 -11.21 -1.73 -7.55
CA VAL A 193 -11.64 -1.28 -6.21
C VAL A 193 -10.65 -1.76 -5.15
N ASN A 194 -10.25 -3.03 -5.22
CA ASN A 194 -9.27 -3.61 -4.30
C ASN A 194 -7.86 -3.02 -4.48
N GLN A 195 -7.50 -2.62 -5.70
CA GLN A 195 -6.20 -2.07 -6.01
C GLN A 195 -5.98 -0.66 -5.46
N ILE A 196 -7.01 0.20 -5.48
CA ILE A 196 -6.93 1.52 -4.84
C ILE A 196 -6.56 1.36 -3.36
N GLY A 197 -7.21 0.44 -2.66
CA GLY A 197 -6.92 0.13 -1.26
C GLY A 197 -5.50 -0.41 -1.03
N SER A 198 -5.01 -1.28 -1.93
CA SER A 198 -3.67 -1.86 -1.89
C SER A 198 -2.59 -0.81 -2.09
N LEU A 199 -2.77 0.06 -3.08
CA LEU A 199 -1.81 1.08 -3.46
C LEU A 199 -1.62 2.09 -2.34
N MET A 200 -2.72 2.56 -1.75
CA MET A 200 -2.67 3.47 -0.60
C MET A 200 -1.88 2.87 0.57
N LEU A 201 -2.06 1.57 0.87
CA LEU A 201 -1.30 0.90 1.94
C LEU A 201 0.18 0.72 1.59
N ALA A 202 0.49 0.36 0.35
CA ALA A 202 1.87 0.21 -0.13
C ALA A 202 2.63 1.55 -0.08
N ILE A 203 1.98 2.64 -0.51
CA ILE A 203 2.55 3.99 -0.43
C ILE A 203 2.70 4.42 1.03
N SER A 204 1.69 4.19 1.87
CA SER A 204 1.77 4.49 3.32
C SER A 204 2.96 3.78 3.97
N THR A 205 3.15 2.50 3.63
CA THR A 205 4.28 1.70 4.10
C THR A 205 5.61 2.29 3.65
N GLY A 206 5.71 2.66 2.36
CA GLY A 206 6.87 3.35 1.81
C GLY A 206 7.18 4.62 2.61
N ILE A 207 6.20 5.52 2.74
CA ILE A 207 6.34 6.80 3.46
C ILE A 207 6.86 6.59 4.89
N ILE A 208 6.25 5.70 5.65
CA ILE A 208 6.61 5.48 7.06
C ILE A 208 8.02 4.91 7.18
N VAL A 209 8.40 3.98 6.32
CA VAL A 209 9.71 3.32 6.34
C VAL A 209 10.82 4.26 5.87
N THR A 210 10.56 5.09 4.87
CA THR A 210 11.54 6.01 4.27
C THR A 210 11.58 7.36 4.97
N ARG A 211 10.76 7.59 6.01
CA ARG A 211 10.76 8.86 6.73
C ARG A 211 12.10 9.03 7.44
N VAL A 212 12.87 10.01 6.98
CA VAL A 212 14.08 10.48 7.66
C VAL A 212 13.68 11.55 8.67
N PHE A 213 14.11 11.39 9.91
CA PHE A 213 13.98 12.44 10.92
C PHE A 213 15.20 13.35 10.86
N ASP A 214 14.99 14.61 10.46
CA ASP A 214 16.01 15.65 10.35
C ASP A 214 15.97 16.66 11.51
N GLY A 215 15.09 16.43 12.50
CA GLY A 215 14.86 17.35 13.62
C GLY A 215 13.87 18.48 13.31
N SER A 216 13.31 18.55 12.10
CA SER A 216 12.25 19.48 11.77
C SER A 216 10.89 19.02 12.34
N PRO A 217 10.01 19.95 12.74
CA PRO A 217 8.63 19.63 13.14
C PRO A 217 7.72 19.41 11.92
N ASP A 218 8.26 19.43 10.70
CA ASP A 218 7.49 19.38 9.47
C ASP A 218 6.95 17.97 9.23
N THR A 219 5.68 17.87 8.85
CA THR A 219 5.12 16.61 8.36
C THR A 219 5.80 16.17 7.06
N VAL A 220 5.66 14.89 6.70
CA VAL A 220 6.11 14.39 5.38
C VAL A 220 5.60 15.29 4.25
N THR A 221 4.33 15.67 4.31
CA THR A 221 3.70 16.50 3.28
C THR A 221 4.32 17.88 3.22
N GLU A 222 4.47 18.55 4.37
CA GLU A 222 5.06 19.89 4.44
C GLU A 222 6.51 19.91 3.97
N GLY A 223 7.30 18.89 4.33
CA GLY A 223 8.68 18.74 3.88
C GLY A 223 8.76 18.64 2.35
N ILE A 224 7.99 17.72 1.75
CA ILE A 224 7.95 17.55 0.28
C ILE A 224 7.51 18.85 -0.41
N PHE A 225 6.46 19.51 0.09
CA PHE A 225 5.98 20.76 -0.48
C PHE A 225 7.03 21.87 -0.41
N LYS A 226 7.71 22.02 0.74
CA LYS A 226 8.78 23.01 0.90
C LYS A 226 9.95 22.73 -0.02
N GLU A 227 10.40 21.47 -0.12
CA GLU A 227 11.53 21.07 -0.97
C GLU A 227 11.22 21.26 -2.46
N LEU A 228 10.03 20.85 -2.91
CA LEU A 228 9.64 20.96 -4.31
C LEU A 228 9.43 22.41 -4.76
N LEU A 229 8.90 23.26 -3.87
CA LEU A 229 8.65 24.68 -4.15
C LEU A 229 9.86 25.58 -3.86
N ALA A 230 10.95 25.04 -3.30
CA ALA A 230 12.14 25.83 -2.96
C ALA A 230 12.83 26.45 -4.19
N HIS A 231 12.69 25.84 -5.38
CA HIS A 231 13.31 26.33 -6.61
C HIS A 231 12.31 27.07 -7.50
N GLU A 232 12.38 28.40 -7.47
CA GLU A 232 11.51 29.29 -8.25
C GLU A 232 11.51 28.97 -9.76
N VAL A 233 12.68 28.65 -10.34
CA VAL A 233 12.81 28.27 -11.77
C VAL A 233 12.00 27.01 -12.11
N VAL A 234 11.97 26.03 -11.21
CA VAL A 234 11.21 24.78 -11.41
C VAL A 234 9.71 25.07 -11.37
N VAL A 235 9.27 25.94 -10.45
CA VAL A 235 7.87 26.37 -10.34
C VAL A 235 7.43 27.17 -11.57
N TYR A 236 8.27 28.09 -12.06
CA TYR A 236 7.98 28.86 -13.27
C TYR A 236 7.95 27.97 -14.53
N ALA A 237 8.85 26.99 -14.66
CA ALA A 237 8.84 26.05 -15.76
C ALA A 237 7.59 25.16 -15.77
N LEU A 238 7.17 24.67 -14.59
CA LEU A 238 5.91 23.94 -14.42
C LEU A 238 4.70 24.81 -14.82
N GLY A 239 4.66 26.06 -14.36
CA GLY A 239 3.61 27.01 -14.72
C GLY A 239 3.53 27.26 -16.22
N GLY A 240 4.68 27.42 -16.90
CA GLY A 240 4.73 27.57 -18.36
C GLY A 240 4.21 26.35 -19.11
N LEU A 241 4.56 25.14 -18.65
CA LEU A 241 4.15 23.89 -19.28
C LEU A 241 2.64 23.62 -19.15
N PHE A 242 2.04 23.96 -18.00
CA PHE A 242 0.58 23.89 -17.81
C PHE A 242 -0.22 24.95 -18.56
N ILE A 243 0.40 26.05 -18.98
CA ILE A 243 -0.23 27.06 -19.83
C ILE A 243 -0.22 26.64 -21.30
N GLU A 244 0.74 25.80 -21.72
CA GLU A 244 0.82 25.27 -23.09
C GLU A 244 0.00 24.00 -23.35
N MET A 245 -0.33 23.22 -22.30
CA MET A 245 -1.20 22.04 -22.37
C MET A 245 -2.69 22.41 -22.36
#